data_AF-A0A7X1CBN2-F1
#
_entry.id   AF-A0A7X1CBN2-F1
#
_cell.length_a   1.000
_cell.length_b   1.000
_cell.length_c   1.000
_cell.angle_alpha   90.00
_cell.angle_beta   90.00
_cell.angle_gamma   90.00
#
_symmetry.space_group_name_H-M   'P 1'
#
loop_
_entity.id
_entity.type
_entity.pdbx_description
1 polymer ?
#
loop_
_entity_poly.entity_id
_entity_poly.type
_entity_poly.pdbx_seq_one_letter_code
_entity_poly.pdbx_strand_id
1 'polypeptide(L)'
;MTEKEQNQLAFYSSFYSTIWESGWLSYDTKQGLMEEAEQKCGFNAFGEEVEREIGLWRVKTGEMYWTGWGEDGTHPTFTLDTAPDSLADAPTFNNKRKAEDIAAIFGGDVEKVEEGK
;
A
#
# COMPACT_ATOMS: atom_id res chain seq x y z
N MET A 1 -10.16 -30.78 -3.05
CA MET A 1 -10.21 -29.32 -2.82
C MET A 1 -10.58 -28.68 -4.14
N THR A 2 -11.64 -27.90 -4.16
CA THR A 2 -12.13 -27.16 -5.33
C THR A 2 -11.29 -25.89 -5.55
N GLU A 3 -11.36 -25.30 -6.74
CA GLU A 3 -10.70 -24.01 -7.05
C GLU A 3 -11.21 -22.91 -6.10
N LYS A 4 -12.51 -22.87 -5.83
CA LYS A 4 -13.10 -21.93 -4.86
C LYS A 4 -12.51 -22.09 -3.46
N GLU A 5 -12.30 -23.32 -3.00
CA GLU A 5 -11.66 -23.61 -1.71
C GLU A 5 -10.18 -23.19 -1.70
N GLN A 6 -9.47 -23.33 -2.83
CA GLN A 6 -8.08 -22.86 -2.97
C GLN A 6 -7.99 -21.34 -2.92
N ASN A 7 -8.89 -20.63 -3.59
CA ASN A 7 -8.94 -19.17 -3.58
C ASN A 7 -9.28 -18.61 -2.20
N GLN A 8 -10.23 -19.25 -1.50
CA GLN A 8 -10.52 -18.93 -0.09
C GLN A 8 -9.30 -19.13 0.80
N LEU A 9 -8.57 -20.24 0.62
CA LEU A 9 -7.35 -20.52 1.38
C LEU A 9 -6.29 -19.45 1.12
N ALA A 10 -6.12 -19.00 -0.13
CA ALA A 10 -5.21 -17.92 -0.49
C ALA A 10 -5.58 -16.60 0.21
N PHE A 11 -6.87 -16.24 0.22
CA PHE A 11 -7.37 -15.07 0.95
C PHE A 11 -7.05 -15.16 2.45
N TYR A 12 -7.46 -16.24 3.12
CA TYR A 12 -7.26 -16.36 4.57
C TYR A 12 -5.77 -16.41 4.94
N SER A 13 -4.93 -17.06 4.12
CA SER A 13 -3.48 -17.06 4.33
C SER A 13 -2.92 -15.63 4.26
N SER A 14 -3.35 -14.85 3.27
CA SER A 14 -2.93 -13.45 3.10
C SER A 14 -3.43 -12.56 4.25
N PHE A 15 -4.69 -12.75 4.66
CA PHE A 15 -5.32 -12.03 5.75
C PHE A 15 -4.63 -12.28 7.09
N TYR A 16 -4.38 -13.54 7.45
CA TYR A 16 -3.69 -13.87 8.70
C TYR A 16 -2.22 -13.45 8.71
N SER A 17 -1.52 -13.46 7.57
CA SER A 17 -0.19 -12.85 7.47
C SER A 17 -0.23 -11.36 7.77
N THR A 18 -1.19 -10.65 7.18
CA THR A 18 -1.32 -9.19 7.38
C THR A 18 -1.70 -8.84 8.82
N ILE A 19 -2.53 -9.65 9.47
CA ILE A 19 -2.84 -9.55 10.90
C ILE A 19 -1.58 -9.75 11.75
N TRP A 20 -0.80 -10.77 11.44
CA TRP A 20 0.42 -11.09 12.19
C TRP A 20 1.44 -9.96 12.10
N GLU A 21 1.57 -9.33 10.93
CA GLU A 21 2.46 -8.19 10.69
C GLU A 21 1.99 -6.91 11.39
N SER A 22 0.68 -6.67 11.42
CA SER A 22 0.12 -5.37 11.85
C SER A 22 -0.31 -5.34 13.33
N GLY A 23 -0.61 -6.51 13.91
CA GLY A 23 -1.26 -6.62 15.22
C GLY A 23 -2.75 -6.21 15.13
N TRP A 24 -3.68 -7.15 15.33
CA TRP A 24 -5.12 -6.83 15.28
C TRP A 24 -5.51 -5.97 16.48
N LEU A 25 -6.02 -4.76 16.24
CA LEU A 25 -6.35 -3.81 17.32
C LEU A 25 -7.81 -3.35 17.36
N SER A 26 -8.60 -3.47 16.28
CA SER A 26 -10.03 -3.06 16.26
C SER A 26 -10.86 -3.63 15.10
N TYR A 27 -12.17 -3.34 15.09
CA TYR A 27 -13.06 -3.65 13.95
C TYR A 27 -12.73 -2.78 12.72
N ASP A 28 -12.37 -1.52 12.90
CA ASP A 28 -12.00 -0.65 11.78
C ASP A 28 -10.70 -1.11 11.11
N THR A 29 -9.75 -1.65 11.90
CA THR A 29 -8.56 -2.30 11.33
C THR A 29 -8.90 -3.60 10.59
N LYS A 30 -9.99 -4.30 10.94
CA LYS A 30 -10.38 -5.53 10.25
C LYS A 30 -10.65 -5.28 8.78
N GLN A 31 -11.48 -4.28 8.46
CA GLN A 31 -11.82 -4.00 7.06
C GLN A 31 -10.58 -3.65 6.26
N GLY A 32 -9.69 -2.82 6.80
CA GLY A 32 -8.44 -2.48 6.11
C GLY A 32 -7.52 -3.67 5.88
N LEU A 33 -7.42 -4.58 6.85
CA LEU A 33 -6.63 -5.81 6.70
C LEU A 33 -7.25 -6.78 5.68
N MET A 34 -8.58 -6.83 5.57
CA MET A 34 -9.27 -7.64 4.56
C MET A 34 -9.02 -7.09 3.15
N GLU A 35 -9.14 -5.77 2.97
CA GLU A 35 -8.84 -5.11 1.69
C GLU A 35 -7.36 -5.27 1.29
N GLU A 36 -6.43 -5.15 2.24
CA GLU A 36 -5.01 -5.41 1.97
C GLU A 36 -4.78 -6.86 1.55
N ALA A 37 -5.45 -7.82 2.19
CA ALA A 37 -5.35 -9.23 1.85
C ALA A 37 -5.90 -9.52 0.44
N GLU A 38 -7.05 -8.92 0.10
CA GLU A 38 -7.67 -8.95 -1.22
C GLU A 38 -6.72 -8.39 -2.29
N GLN A 39 -6.11 -7.22 -2.06
CA GLN A 39 -5.15 -6.64 -3.01
C GLN A 39 -3.88 -7.48 -3.17
N LYS A 40 -3.44 -8.16 -2.10
CA LYS A 40 -2.29 -9.08 -2.15
C LYS A 40 -2.57 -10.36 -2.92
N CYS A 41 -3.69 -11.03 -2.65
CA CYS A 41 -3.98 -12.38 -3.20
C CYS A 41 -4.87 -12.38 -4.44
N GLY A 42 -5.65 -11.32 -4.68
CA GLY A 42 -6.60 -11.24 -5.78
C GLY A 42 -7.94 -11.92 -5.55
N PHE A 43 -8.23 -12.37 -4.33
CA PHE A 43 -9.48 -13.05 -3.98
C PHE A 43 -10.11 -12.48 -2.72
N ASN A 44 -11.45 -12.51 -2.64
CA ASN A 44 -12.18 -12.19 -1.41
C ASN A 44 -12.34 -13.41 -0.49
N ALA A 45 -12.98 -13.20 0.68
CA ALA A 45 -13.27 -14.25 1.66
C ALA A 45 -14.14 -15.41 1.15
N PHE A 46 -14.82 -15.23 0.01
CA PHE A 46 -15.65 -16.24 -0.64
C PHE A 46 -14.91 -16.99 -1.77
N GLY A 47 -13.67 -16.60 -2.09
CA GLY A 47 -12.87 -17.20 -3.16
C GLY A 47 -13.18 -16.66 -4.55
N GLU A 48 -13.85 -15.51 -4.62
CA GLU A 48 -14.14 -14.81 -5.87
C GLU A 48 -12.98 -13.88 -6.21
N GLU A 49 -12.66 -13.76 -7.49
CA GLU A 49 -11.67 -12.81 -7.97
C GLU A 49 -12.11 -11.38 -7.71
N VAL A 50 -11.16 -10.55 -7.27
CA VAL A 50 -11.34 -9.11 -7.10
C VAL A 50 -10.37 -8.34 -7.98
N GLU A 51 -10.80 -7.17 -8.43
CA GLU A 51 -9.93 -6.28 -9.20
C GLU A 51 -8.78 -5.78 -8.31
N ARG A 52 -7.56 -5.90 -8.84
CA ARG A 52 -6.35 -5.51 -8.13
C ARG A 52 -5.83 -4.21 -8.71
N GLU A 53 -5.55 -3.25 -7.84
CA GLU A 53 -4.82 -2.04 -8.20
C GLU A 53 -3.33 -2.34 -8.24
N ILE A 54 -2.90 -3.04 -9.29
CA ILE A 54 -1.49 -3.36 -9.52
C ILE A 54 -0.76 -2.10 -10.03
N GLY A 55 0.28 -1.72 -9.31
CA GLY A 55 1.14 -0.60 -9.68
C GLY A 55 2.11 -0.24 -8.56
N LEU A 56 3.06 0.61 -8.91
CA LEU A 56 3.92 1.30 -7.96
C LEU A 56 3.32 2.69 -7.72
N TRP A 57 3.28 3.10 -6.46
CA TRP A 57 2.69 4.36 -6.03
C TRP A 57 3.71 5.18 -5.26
N ARG A 58 3.79 6.47 -5.52
CA ARG A 58 4.59 7.43 -4.74
C ARG A 58 3.67 8.36 -3.97
N VAL A 59 4.17 8.90 -2.87
CA VAL A 59 3.46 9.88 -2.06
C VAL A 59 4.03 11.26 -2.34
N LYS A 60 3.17 12.25 -2.55
CA LYS A 60 3.55 13.63 -2.84
C LYS A 60 2.74 14.66 -2.06
N THR A 61 3.27 15.86 -1.91
CA THR A 61 2.55 17.04 -1.44
C THR A 61 3.01 18.25 -2.27
N GLY A 62 2.11 18.81 -3.07
CA GLY A 62 2.48 19.79 -4.09
C GLY A 62 3.51 19.25 -5.09
N GLU A 63 4.66 19.92 -5.19
CA GLU A 63 5.78 19.57 -6.09
C GLU A 63 6.88 18.73 -5.40
N MET A 64 6.57 18.14 -4.25
CA MET A 64 7.51 17.38 -3.43
C MET A 64 7.06 15.93 -3.25
N TYR A 65 8.00 15.00 -3.30
CA TYR A 65 7.77 13.57 -3.05
C TYR A 65 8.32 13.18 -1.69
N TRP A 66 7.55 12.38 -0.94
CA TRP A 66 7.96 11.86 0.36
C TRP A 66 9.10 10.86 0.19
N THR A 67 10.15 10.98 0.99
CA THR A 67 11.32 10.08 0.96
C THR A 67 11.44 9.21 2.21
N GLY A 68 10.77 9.58 3.30
CA GLY A 68 10.90 8.87 4.56
C GLY A 68 10.46 9.69 5.76
N TRP A 69 10.64 9.10 6.93
CA TRP A 69 10.68 9.85 8.19
C TRP A 69 12.14 10.18 8.49
N GLY A 70 12.38 11.35 9.08
CA GLY A 70 13.69 11.75 9.58
C GLY A 70 14.20 10.78 10.65
N GLU A 71 15.45 10.95 11.07
CA GLU A 71 16.11 10.02 12.02
C GLU A 71 15.35 9.82 13.33
N ASP A 72 14.57 10.83 13.76
CA ASP A 72 13.74 10.78 14.97
C ASP A 72 12.36 10.12 14.75
N GLY A 73 12.00 9.77 13.51
CA GLY A 73 10.73 9.15 13.15
C GLY A 73 9.52 10.08 13.17
N THR A 74 9.71 11.39 13.41
CA THR A 74 8.60 12.33 13.64
C THR A 74 8.43 13.38 12.55
N HIS A 75 9.50 13.68 11.82
CA HIS A 75 9.48 14.68 10.75
C HIS A 75 9.49 14.01 9.38
N PRO A 76 8.50 14.24 8.50
CA PRO A 76 8.53 13.68 7.15
C PRO A 76 9.60 14.40 6.32
N THR A 77 10.36 13.64 5.54
CA THR A 77 11.37 14.15 4.61
C THR A 77 10.84 14.10 3.18
N PHE A 78 11.26 15.07 2.37
CA PHE A 78 10.80 15.21 1.00
C PHE A 78 11.92 15.56 0.04
N THR A 79 11.69 15.27 -1.23
CA THR A 79 12.55 15.61 -2.36
C THR A 79 11.74 16.37 -3.43
N LEU A 80 12.37 17.29 -4.15
CA LEU A 80 11.70 18.11 -5.16
C LEU A 80 11.68 17.40 -6.51
N ASP A 81 10.55 17.46 -7.21
CA ASP A 81 10.39 16.92 -8.58
C ASP A 81 11.37 17.53 -9.59
N THR A 82 11.81 18.77 -9.35
CA THR A 82 12.67 19.52 -10.26
C THR A 82 14.15 19.15 -10.18
N ALA A 83 14.56 18.28 -9.24
CA ALA A 83 15.95 17.90 -9.07
C ALA A 83 16.27 16.65 -9.94
N PRO A 84 17.37 16.65 -10.72
CA PRO A 84 17.77 15.47 -11.47
C PRO A 84 18.05 14.31 -10.50
N ASP A 85 17.57 13.12 -10.83
CA ASP A 85 17.65 11.88 -10.05
C ASP A 85 16.96 11.89 -8.67
N SER A 86 16.28 12.98 -8.30
CA SER A 86 15.68 13.17 -6.98
C SER A 86 14.56 12.17 -6.67
N LEU A 87 13.86 11.72 -7.72
CA LEU A 87 12.80 10.72 -7.65
C LEU A 87 13.34 9.30 -7.39
N ALA A 88 14.64 9.05 -7.59
CA ALA A 88 15.23 7.75 -7.27
C ALA A 88 15.22 7.48 -5.76
N ASP A 89 15.28 8.53 -4.95
CA ASP A 89 15.25 8.46 -3.49
C ASP A 89 13.82 8.38 -2.92
N ALA A 90 12.79 8.64 -3.74
CA ALA A 90 11.39 8.54 -3.32
C ALA A 90 10.91 7.08 -3.37
N PRO A 91 10.58 6.45 -2.24
CA PRO A 91 10.13 5.07 -2.19
C PRO A 91 8.82 4.89 -2.95
N THR A 92 8.69 3.70 -3.54
CA THR A 92 7.48 3.26 -4.21
C THR A 92 6.78 2.19 -3.40
N PHE A 93 5.45 2.29 -3.30
CA PHE A 93 4.60 1.33 -2.63
C PHE A 93 3.89 0.47 -3.67
N ASN A 94 3.89 -0.85 -3.46
CA ASN A 94 3.09 -1.78 -4.26
C ASN A 94 1.63 -1.88 -3.79
N ASN A 95 1.25 -1.08 -2.80
CA ASN A 95 -0.08 -0.99 -2.23
C ASN A 95 -0.45 0.49 -2.14
N LYS A 96 -1.46 0.89 -2.90
CA LYS A 96 -1.95 2.27 -2.97
C LYS A 96 -2.44 2.78 -1.61
N ARG A 97 -3.20 1.96 -0.88
CA ARG A 97 -3.74 2.32 0.43
C ARG A 97 -2.65 2.69 1.43
N LYS A 98 -1.54 1.96 1.45
CA LYS A 98 -0.38 2.32 2.30
C LYS A 98 0.21 3.67 1.93
N ALA A 99 0.27 3.99 0.64
CA ALA A 99 0.71 5.29 0.18
C ALA A 99 -0.29 6.40 0.55
N GLU A 100 -1.60 6.13 0.44
CA GLU A 100 -2.69 7.05 0.83
C GLU A 100 -2.69 7.32 2.34
N ASP A 101 -2.49 6.30 3.17
CA ASP A 101 -2.40 6.44 4.63
C ASP A 101 -1.25 7.38 5.03
N ILE A 102 -0.10 7.30 4.34
CA ILE A 102 1.03 8.21 4.55
C ILE A 102 0.69 9.62 4.06
N ALA A 103 0.13 9.73 2.85
CA ALA A 103 -0.26 11.01 2.25
C ALA A 103 -1.22 11.80 3.16
N ALA A 104 -2.18 11.10 3.77
CA ALA A 104 -3.19 11.69 4.65
C ALA A 104 -2.59 12.38 5.88
N ILE A 105 -1.42 11.94 6.38
CA ILE A 105 -0.78 12.50 7.59
C ILE A 105 -0.43 13.98 7.39
N PHE A 106 -0.04 14.37 6.17
CA PHE A 106 0.38 15.73 5.83
C PHE A 106 -0.48 16.38 4.74
N GLY A 107 -1.66 15.81 4.45
CA GLY A 107 -2.59 16.33 3.44
C GLY A 107 -2.03 16.30 2.01
N GLY A 108 -1.27 15.27 1.69
CA GLY A 108 -0.75 15.01 0.34
C GLY A 108 -1.65 14.11 -0.51
N ASP A 109 -1.10 13.70 -1.66
CA ASP A 109 -1.73 12.84 -2.65
C ASP A 109 -0.83 11.64 -3.02
N VAL A 110 -1.40 10.66 -3.72
CA VAL A 110 -0.67 9.53 -4.30
C VAL A 110 -0.59 9.62 -5.82
N GLU A 111 0.58 9.30 -6.36
CA GLU A 111 0.85 9.29 -7.79
C GLU A 111 1.24 7.89 -8.25
N LYS A 112 0.61 7.41 -9.31
CA LYS A 112 0.99 6.13 -9.92
C LYS A 112 2.29 6.31 -10.69
N VAL A 113 3.29 5.51 -10.37
CA VAL A 113 4.53 5.43 -11.13
C VAL A 113 4.24 4.62 -12.39
N GLU A 114 4.31 5.28 -13.55
CA GLU A 114 4.33 4.57 -14.81
C GLU A 114 5.67 3.84 -14.92
N GLU A 115 5.64 2.51 -15.02
CA GLU A 115 6.85 1.75 -15.37
C GLU A 115 7.30 2.22 -16.75
N GLY A 116 8.46 2.89 -16.78
CA GLY A 116 9.10 3.26 -18.04
C GLY A 116 9.28 2.02 -18.91
N LYS A 117 8.80 2.10 -20.16
CA LYS A 117 9.04 1.12 -21.21
C LYS A 117 10.53 0.84 -21.43
#